data_AF-A0A2V7CPX9-F1
#
_entry.id   AF-A0A2V7CPX9-F1
#
_cell.length_a   1.000
_cell.length_b   1.000
_cell.length_c   1.000
_cell.angle_alpha   90.00
_cell.angle_beta   90.00
_cell.angle_gamma   90.00
#
_symmetry.space_group_name_H-M   'P 1'
#
loop_
_entity.id
_entity.type
_entity.pdbx_description
1 polymer ?
#
loop_
_entity_poly.entity_id
_entity_poly.type
_entity_poly.pdbx_seq_one_letter_code
_entity_poly.pdbx_strand_id
1 'polypeptide(L)'
;MVQKLVDAAKRLWSGRSANILAALLGAAVLSAMVLAAGCSTVAVWSAPEKSPSAERTADAVRADELFWQTLHAGAYDRIPQALTALKAAYLANPNDPVTAAHIGWLHIWRLAERARLAPRPGPEITDDAVLARKYFEEAVRLNPREARYLGFYASLLMTEGTIHRDEKLVRRGYYTMRDAVAAWPEFNYFTAGYGAGAQPYDAARFREGLEAQWLNLDVCVGEKVDRANPDYARYMRLETKEGPKRVCWNSWIAPHNVEGFFLNFGDMLVKAGEPEKAVTMYRNARLTSDFASWPYKSVLEDRIANASRNVEAFRRPDTAPGSATMMIRSPYACVGCHQR
;
A
#
# COMPACT_ATOMS: atom_id res chain seq x y z
N MET A 1 53.15 -23.16 -51.77
CA MET A 1 53.71 -23.15 -50.40
C MET A 1 52.67 -22.72 -49.36
N VAL A 2 51.92 -21.63 -49.61
CA VAL A 2 50.83 -21.15 -48.73
C VAL A 2 49.68 -22.16 -48.55
N GLN A 3 49.26 -22.85 -49.62
CA GLN A 3 48.17 -23.84 -49.53
C GLN A 3 48.54 -25.05 -48.64
N LYS A 4 49.80 -25.51 -48.68
CA LYS A 4 50.28 -26.59 -47.83
C LYS A 4 50.37 -26.19 -46.35
N LEU A 5 50.59 -24.90 -46.06
CA LEU A 5 50.55 -24.35 -44.69
C LEU A 5 49.11 -24.21 -44.17
N VAL A 6 48.16 -23.82 -45.03
CA VAL A 6 46.74 -23.75 -44.69
C VAL A 6 46.14 -25.14 -44.46
N ASP A 7 46.54 -26.13 -45.26
CA ASP A 7 46.07 -27.51 -45.11
C ASP A 7 46.73 -28.22 -43.90
N ALA A 8 47.95 -27.85 -43.52
CA ALA A 8 48.59 -28.28 -42.28
C ALA A 8 47.92 -27.67 -41.04
N ALA A 9 47.54 -26.39 -41.09
CA ALA A 9 46.82 -25.71 -40.02
C ALA A 9 45.40 -26.28 -39.81
N LYS A 10 44.69 -26.63 -40.89
CA LYS A 10 43.36 -27.28 -40.81
C LYS A 10 43.41 -28.71 -40.26
N ARG A 11 44.52 -29.44 -40.44
CA ARG A 11 44.71 -30.79 -39.86
C ARG A 11 45.07 -30.78 -38.37
N LEU A 12 45.66 -29.69 -37.87
CA LEU A 12 45.86 -29.45 -36.43
C LEU A 12 44.57 -29.03 -35.70
N TRP A 13 43.54 -28.64 -36.45
CA TRP A 13 42.23 -28.23 -35.95
C TRP A 13 41.18 -29.32 -36.16
N SER A 14 41.48 -30.53 -35.69
CA SER A 14 40.46 -31.58 -35.56
C SER A 14 39.42 -31.15 -34.52
N GLY A 15 38.13 -31.35 -34.81
CA GLY A 15 36.98 -30.86 -34.04
C GLY A 15 36.86 -31.32 -32.57
N ARG A 16 37.85 -32.03 -32.02
CA ARG A 16 37.97 -32.28 -30.58
C ARG A 16 38.70 -31.15 -29.85
N SER A 17 39.71 -30.54 -30.46
CA SER A 17 40.55 -29.52 -29.81
C SER A 17 39.82 -28.18 -29.61
N ALA A 18 38.99 -27.77 -30.57
CA ALA A 18 38.17 -26.56 -30.46
C ALA A 18 37.06 -26.70 -29.40
N ASN A 19 36.45 -27.88 -29.29
CA ASN A 19 35.44 -28.18 -28.27
C ASN A 19 36.04 -28.26 -26.86
N ILE A 20 37.26 -28.79 -26.73
CA ILE A 20 38.00 -28.80 -25.45
C ILE A 20 38.40 -27.37 -25.05
N LEU A 21 38.88 -26.56 -25.99
CA LEU A 21 39.25 -25.17 -25.69
C LEU A 21 38.02 -24.32 -25.30
N ALA A 22 36.89 -24.49 -25.99
CA ALA A 22 35.64 -23.82 -25.65
C ALA A 22 35.08 -24.29 -24.28
N ALA A 23 35.18 -25.59 -23.97
CA ALA A 23 34.80 -26.12 -22.67
C ALA A 23 35.71 -25.62 -21.54
N LEU A 24 37.02 -25.53 -21.77
CA LEU A 24 37.98 -24.98 -20.80
C LEU A 24 37.81 -23.47 -20.58
N LEU A 25 37.52 -22.70 -21.64
CA LEU A 25 37.17 -21.28 -21.55
C LEU A 25 35.85 -21.07 -20.81
N GLY A 26 34.83 -21.89 -21.08
CA GLY A 26 33.56 -21.87 -20.35
C GLY A 26 33.73 -22.19 -18.85
N ALA A 27 34.54 -23.21 -18.53
CA ALA A 27 34.86 -23.58 -17.15
C ALA A 27 35.71 -22.51 -16.43
N ALA A 28 36.64 -21.86 -17.14
CA ALA A 28 37.44 -20.77 -16.59
C ALA A 28 36.59 -19.51 -16.31
N VAL A 29 35.63 -19.18 -17.18
CA VAL A 29 34.69 -18.07 -16.95
C VAL A 29 33.74 -18.36 -15.80
N LEU A 30 33.21 -19.59 -15.70
CA LEU A 30 32.37 -20.00 -14.56
C LEU A 30 33.16 -19.95 -13.24
N SER A 31 34.40 -20.44 -13.26
CA SER A 31 35.29 -20.42 -12.09
C SER A 31 35.67 -18.98 -11.71
N ALA A 32 35.91 -18.10 -12.68
CA ALA A 32 36.17 -16.68 -12.44
C ALA A 32 34.93 -15.95 -11.89
N MET A 33 33.72 -16.30 -12.32
CA MET A 33 32.47 -15.76 -11.75
C MET A 33 32.23 -16.25 -10.32
N VAL A 34 32.54 -17.52 -10.02
CA VAL A 34 32.47 -18.09 -8.67
C VAL A 34 33.58 -17.52 -7.76
N LEU A 35 34.75 -17.19 -8.31
CA LEU A 35 35.83 -16.52 -7.56
C LEU A 35 35.59 -15.01 -7.38
N ALA A 36 34.83 -14.37 -8.28
CA ALA A 36 34.47 -12.95 -8.18
C ALA A 36 33.25 -12.71 -7.27
N ALA A 37 32.31 -13.64 -7.18
CA ALA A 37 31.29 -13.66 -6.16
C ALA A 37 31.90 -14.21 -4.87
N GLY A 38 32.32 -13.32 -3.96
CA GLY A 38 32.90 -13.75 -2.68
C GLY A 38 32.03 -14.80 -1.97
N CYS A 39 32.63 -15.66 -1.15
CA CYS A 39 31.94 -16.76 -0.47
C CYS A 39 30.64 -16.34 0.25
N SER A 40 30.53 -15.08 0.66
CA SER A 40 29.31 -14.49 1.23
C SER A 40 28.13 -14.45 0.24
N THR A 41 28.34 -14.15 -1.03
CA THR A 41 27.29 -14.12 -2.06
C THR A 41 26.74 -15.51 -2.31
N VAL A 42 27.61 -16.52 -2.44
CA VAL A 42 27.20 -17.91 -2.62
C VAL A 42 26.45 -18.40 -1.38
N ALA A 43 26.97 -18.14 -0.18
CA ALA A 43 26.33 -18.54 1.07
C ALA A 43 24.91 -17.97 1.21
N VAL A 44 24.73 -16.67 0.94
CA VAL A 44 23.40 -16.02 0.99
C VAL A 44 22.48 -16.56 -0.10
N TRP A 45 22.96 -16.74 -1.32
CA TRP A 45 22.14 -17.22 -2.44
C TRP A 45 21.70 -18.68 -2.28
N SER A 46 22.52 -19.51 -1.65
CA SER A 46 22.19 -20.92 -1.37
C SER A 46 21.33 -21.13 -0.13
N ALA A 47 21.11 -20.10 0.68
CA ALA A 47 20.32 -20.22 1.90
C ALA A 47 18.85 -20.53 1.54
N PRO A 48 18.17 -21.39 2.32
CA PRO A 48 16.77 -21.71 2.05
C PRO A 48 15.90 -20.46 2.20
N GLU A 49 14.94 -20.30 1.29
CA GLU A 49 13.93 -19.25 1.41
C GLU A 49 13.04 -19.48 2.63
N LYS A 50 12.69 -18.39 3.30
CA LYS A 50 11.77 -18.46 4.44
C LYS A 50 10.37 -18.81 3.93
N SER A 51 9.80 -19.89 4.45
CA SER A 51 8.44 -20.33 4.11
C SER A 51 7.42 -19.92 5.17
N PRO A 52 6.17 -19.62 4.80
CA PRO A 52 5.12 -19.32 5.77
C PRO A 52 4.83 -20.52 6.67
N SER A 53 4.46 -20.23 7.92
CA SER A 53 3.92 -21.25 8.82
C SER A 53 2.59 -21.77 8.28
N ALA A 54 2.35 -23.08 8.41
CA ALA A 54 1.11 -23.71 7.94
C ALA A 54 -0.11 -23.20 8.73
N GLU A 55 0.07 -22.91 10.01
CA GLU A 55 -0.98 -22.45 10.91
C GLU A 55 -0.51 -21.25 11.75
N ARG A 56 -1.49 -20.46 12.21
CA ARG A 56 -1.25 -19.35 13.14
C ARG A 56 -1.23 -19.89 14.58
N THR A 57 -0.35 -19.34 15.41
CA THR A 57 -0.28 -19.73 16.82
C THR A 57 -1.44 -19.12 17.61
N ALA A 58 -1.77 -19.71 18.77
CA ALA A 58 -2.81 -19.17 19.65
C ALA A 58 -2.50 -17.73 20.12
N ASP A 59 -1.22 -17.41 20.35
CA ASP A 59 -0.79 -16.04 20.65
C ASP A 59 -1.04 -15.09 19.48
N ALA A 60 -0.78 -15.50 18.24
CA ALA A 60 -1.05 -14.70 17.05
C ALA A 60 -2.54 -14.41 16.88
N VAL A 61 -3.42 -15.39 17.15
CA VAL A 61 -4.88 -15.22 17.11
C VAL A 61 -5.34 -14.22 18.19
N ARG A 62 -4.87 -14.35 19.44
CA ARG A 62 -5.21 -13.40 20.51
C ARG A 62 -4.70 -11.98 20.23
N ALA A 63 -3.48 -11.86 19.70
CA ALA A 63 -2.92 -10.56 19.33
C ALA A 63 -3.70 -9.88 18.20
N ASP A 64 -4.23 -10.67 17.27
CA ASP A 64 -5.09 -10.22 16.18
C ASP A 64 -6.46 -9.72 16.67
N GLU A 65 -7.08 -10.43 17.63
CA GLU A 65 -8.29 -9.94 18.29
C GLU A 65 -8.06 -8.58 18.95
N LEU A 66 -6.93 -8.41 19.66
CA LEU A 66 -6.56 -7.13 20.27
C LEU A 66 -6.32 -6.04 19.22
N PHE A 67 -5.72 -6.38 18.07
CA PHE A 67 -5.56 -5.46 16.94
C PHE A 67 -6.92 -4.93 16.46
N TRP A 68 -7.88 -5.83 16.14
CA TRP A 68 -9.20 -5.44 15.66
C TRP A 68 -10.00 -4.67 16.70
N GLN A 69 -9.97 -5.10 17.97
CA GLN A 69 -10.60 -4.35 19.06
C GLN A 69 -10.05 -2.93 19.18
N THR A 70 -8.72 -2.78 19.06
CA THR A 70 -8.07 -1.47 19.15
C THR A 70 -8.48 -0.58 17.97
N LEU A 71 -8.43 -1.11 16.75
CA LEU A 71 -8.77 -0.38 15.53
C LEU A 71 -10.25 -0.01 15.44
N HIS A 72 -11.16 -0.97 15.69
CA HIS A 72 -12.61 -0.74 15.65
C HIS A 72 -13.10 0.18 16.76
N ALA A 73 -12.39 0.26 17.90
CA ALA A 73 -12.69 1.24 18.95
C ALA A 73 -12.11 2.64 18.66
N GLY A 74 -11.29 2.78 17.60
CA GLY A 74 -10.52 4.01 17.37
C GLY A 74 -9.53 4.34 18.49
N ALA A 75 -9.12 3.34 19.27
CA ALA A 75 -8.35 3.49 20.51
C ALA A 75 -6.85 3.69 20.22
N TYR A 76 -6.51 4.83 19.61
CA TYR A 76 -5.15 5.16 19.18
C TYR A 76 -4.11 5.04 20.30
N ASP A 77 -4.45 5.44 21.53
CA ASP A 77 -3.55 5.34 22.69
C ASP A 77 -3.26 3.89 23.13
N ARG A 78 -4.04 2.92 22.66
CA ARG A 78 -3.83 1.48 22.92
C ARG A 78 -2.97 0.79 21.86
N ILE A 79 -2.53 1.49 20.80
CA ILE A 79 -1.63 0.93 19.79
C ILE A 79 -0.36 0.30 20.41
N PRO A 80 0.32 0.88 21.42
CA PRO A 80 1.49 0.24 22.04
C PRO A 80 1.18 -1.13 22.67
N GLN A 81 -0.01 -1.30 23.25
CA GLN A 81 -0.45 -2.57 23.82
C GLN A 81 -0.63 -3.63 22.71
N ALA A 82 -1.33 -3.27 21.63
CA ALA A 82 -1.55 -4.17 20.50
C ALA A 82 -0.23 -4.53 19.78
N LEU A 83 0.66 -3.56 19.57
CA LEU A 83 2.00 -3.78 19.01
C LEU A 83 2.83 -4.74 19.88
N THR A 84 2.76 -4.62 21.21
CA THR A 84 3.50 -5.51 22.11
C THR A 84 3.03 -6.95 21.97
N ALA A 85 1.71 -7.19 21.95
CA ALA A 85 1.15 -8.52 21.77
C ALA A 85 1.52 -9.12 20.39
N LEU A 86 1.37 -8.34 19.32
CA LEU A 86 1.72 -8.78 17.97
C LEU A 86 3.22 -9.07 17.81
N LYS A 87 4.09 -8.24 18.38
CA LYS A 87 5.55 -8.46 18.33
C LYS A 87 5.97 -9.68 19.14
N ALA A 88 5.32 -9.94 20.27
CA ALA A 88 5.55 -11.18 21.03
C ALA A 88 5.13 -12.42 20.22
N ALA A 89 3.96 -12.38 19.56
CA ALA A 89 3.52 -13.45 18.67
C ALA A 89 4.47 -13.63 17.47
N TYR A 90 4.94 -12.54 16.86
CA TYR A 90 5.89 -12.58 15.76
C TYR A 90 7.26 -13.14 16.18
N LEU A 91 7.73 -12.80 17.38
CA LEU A 91 8.97 -13.37 17.92
C LEU A 91 8.87 -14.89 18.10
N ALA A 92 7.71 -15.37 18.54
CA ALA A 92 7.44 -16.81 18.69
C ALA A 92 7.27 -17.53 17.34
N ASN A 93 6.65 -16.88 16.35
CA ASN A 93 6.47 -17.42 15.00
C ASN A 93 6.67 -16.32 13.94
N PRO A 94 7.92 -16.10 13.49
CA PRO A 94 8.21 -15.03 12.54
C PRO A 94 7.75 -15.38 11.12
N ASN A 95 7.18 -16.57 10.89
CA ASN A 95 6.73 -17.05 9.59
C ASN A 95 5.20 -16.87 9.41
N ASP A 96 4.49 -16.20 10.32
CA ASP A 96 3.08 -15.82 10.14
C ASP A 96 2.96 -14.49 9.35
N PRO A 97 2.53 -14.51 8.07
CA PRO A 97 2.37 -13.29 7.27
C PRO A 97 1.33 -12.32 7.82
N VAL A 98 0.27 -12.83 8.48
CA VAL A 98 -0.82 -12.00 9.00
C VAL A 98 -0.33 -11.18 10.19
N THR A 99 0.41 -11.81 11.11
CA THR A 99 0.99 -11.12 12.26
C THR A 99 2.00 -10.06 11.81
N ALA A 100 2.85 -10.36 10.81
CA ALA A 100 3.73 -9.36 10.21
C ALA A 100 2.92 -8.18 9.64
N ALA A 101 1.88 -8.45 8.85
CA ALA A 101 1.04 -7.40 8.27
C ALA A 101 0.34 -6.53 9.33
N HIS A 102 -0.22 -7.10 10.41
CA HIS A 102 -0.88 -6.31 11.47
C HIS A 102 0.10 -5.45 12.27
N ILE A 103 1.35 -5.88 12.46
CA ILE A 103 2.40 -5.00 12.99
C ILE A 103 2.62 -3.82 12.03
N GLY A 104 2.75 -4.12 10.73
CA GLY A 104 2.88 -3.10 9.70
C GLY A 104 1.72 -2.10 9.70
N TRP A 105 0.48 -2.57 9.80
CA TRP A 105 -0.71 -1.72 9.82
C TRP A 105 -0.79 -0.82 11.05
N LEU A 106 -0.40 -1.28 12.25
CA LEU A 106 -0.36 -0.39 13.42
C LEU A 106 0.67 0.73 13.25
N HIS A 107 1.81 0.45 12.63
CA HIS A 107 2.79 1.47 12.28
C HIS A 107 2.26 2.43 11.19
N ILE A 108 1.54 1.94 10.17
CA ILE A 108 0.81 2.81 9.21
C ILE A 108 -0.20 3.69 9.94
N TRP A 109 -0.98 3.15 10.86
CA TRP A 109 -2.01 3.91 11.56
C TRP A 109 -1.40 5.05 12.38
N ARG A 110 -0.29 4.79 13.09
CA ARG A 110 0.48 5.83 13.78
C ARG A 110 0.95 6.92 12.83
N LEU A 111 1.51 6.52 11.68
CA LEU A 111 2.01 7.45 10.67
C LEU A 111 0.88 8.28 10.05
N ALA A 112 -0.24 7.65 9.68
CA ALA A 112 -1.36 8.27 9.00
C ALA A 112 -2.10 9.27 9.90
N GLU A 113 -2.33 8.90 11.16
CA GLU A 113 -3.07 9.72 12.13
C GLU A 113 -2.16 10.49 13.08
N ARG A 114 -0.91 10.74 12.68
CA ARG A 114 0.07 11.54 13.44
C ARG A 114 -0.41 12.94 13.84
N ALA A 115 -1.46 13.44 13.18
CA ALA A 115 -2.16 14.67 13.58
C ALA A 115 -2.78 14.60 14.99
N ARG A 116 -2.94 13.40 15.57
CA ARG A 116 -3.31 13.18 16.97
C ARG A 116 -2.22 13.59 17.96
N LEU A 117 -0.96 13.61 17.52
CA LEU A 117 0.20 13.88 18.37
C LEU A 117 0.40 15.40 18.47
N ALA A 118 -0.20 16.00 19.50
CA ALA A 118 -0.04 17.42 19.82
C ALA A 118 1.27 17.69 20.60
N PRO A 119 1.88 18.89 20.47
CA PRO A 119 1.52 19.97 19.56
C PRO A 119 1.93 19.72 18.10
N ARG A 120 2.85 18.78 17.86
CA ARG A 120 3.24 18.21 16.55
C ARG A 120 3.80 16.80 16.78
N PRO A 121 3.75 15.90 15.79
CA PRO A 121 4.44 14.62 15.88
C PRO A 121 5.94 14.83 16.05
N GLY A 122 6.57 14.01 16.88
CA GLY A 122 8.02 14.01 17.03
C GLY A 122 8.74 13.35 15.84
N PRO A 123 10.07 13.48 15.75
CA PRO A 123 10.87 12.94 14.64
C PRO A 123 10.80 11.41 14.53
N GLU A 124 10.48 10.70 15.62
CA GLU A 124 10.29 9.25 15.68
C GLU A 124 9.19 8.73 14.75
N ILE A 125 8.31 9.61 14.23
CA ILE A 125 7.30 9.23 13.25
C ILE A 125 7.91 8.66 11.96
N THR A 126 9.18 8.96 11.69
CA THR A 126 9.92 8.37 10.57
C THR A 126 10.23 6.88 10.78
N ASP A 127 10.36 6.43 12.03
CA ASP A 127 10.57 5.01 12.37
C ASP A 127 9.33 4.18 12.01
N ASP A 128 8.13 4.74 12.21
CA ASP A 128 6.87 4.09 11.85
C ASP A 128 6.82 3.79 10.33
N ALA A 129 7.37 4.65 9.47
CA ALA A 129 7.44 4.39 8.02
C ALA A 129 8.37 3.20 7.69
N VAL A 130 9.57 3.18 8.29
CA VAL A 130 10.58 2.13 8.07
C VAL A 130 10.10 0.78 8.61
N LEU A 131 9.56 0.76 9.83
CA LEU A 131 9.05 -0.44 10.45
C LEU A 131 7.85 -0.98 9.67
N ALA A 132 6.90 -0.14 9.29
CA ALA A 132 5.79 -0.56 8.47
C ALA A 132 6.28 -1.18 7.15
N ARG A 133 7.21 -0.53 6.42
CA ARG A 133 7.77 -1.08 5.17
C ARG A 133 8.36 -2.45 5.41
N LYS A 134 9.19 -2.59 6.46
CA LYS A 134 9.89 -3.83 6.77
C LYS A 134 8.93 -4.98 7.06
N TYR A 135 7.87 -4.74 7.82
CA TYR A 135 6.90 -5.77 8.15
C TYR A 135 5.99 -6.15 6.97
N PHE A 136 5.64 -5.20 6.10
CA PHE A 136 4.92 -5.52 4.87
C PHE A 136 5.80 -6.23 3.82
N GLU A 137 7.09 -5.89 3.73
CA GLU A 137 8.05 -6.65 2.92
C GLU A 137 8.07 -8.12 3.34
N GLU A 138 8.08 -8.36 4.65
CA GLU A 138 8.04 -9.71 5.21
C GLU A 138 6.71 -10.41 4.92
N ALA A 139 5.58 -9.71 5.10
CA ALA A 139 4.26 -10.27 4.80
C ALA A 139 4.09 -10.63 3.32
N VAL A 140 4.59 -9.78 2.40
CA VAL A 140 4.60 -10.06 0.95
C VAL A 140 5.50 -11.26 0.64
N ARG A 141 6.67 -11.36 1.27
CA ARG A 141 7.58 -12.50 1.06
C ARG A 141 6.95 -13.83 1.50
N LEU A 142 6.27 -13.83 2.63
CA LEU A 142 5.63 -15.02 3.20
C LEU A 142 4.30 -15.36 2.50
N ASN A 143 3.56 -14.37 1.99
CA ASN A 143 2.32 -14.58 1.24
C ASN A 143 2.22 -13.63 0.03
N PRO A 144 2.90 -13.95 -1.09
CA PRO A 144 2.94 -13.09 -2.27
C PRO A 144 1.61 -13.02 -3.04
N ARG A 145 0.65 -13.90 -2.73
CA ARG A 145 -0.68 -13.90 -3.35
C ARG A 145 -1.65 -12.92 -2.69
N GLU A 146 -1.31 -12.40 -1.52
CA GLU A 146 -2.13 -11.40 -0.84
C GLU A 146 -1.83 -10.00 -1.39
N ALA A 147 -2.58 -9.61 -2.42
CA ALA A 147 -2.38 -8.35 -3.14
C ALA A 147 -2.54 -7.10 -2.27
N ARG A 148 -3.25 -7.18 -1.12
CA ARG A 148 -3.34 -6.05 -0.17
C ARG A 148 -1.98 -5.74 0.44
N TYR A 149 -1.23 -6.77 0.84
CA TYR A 149 0.11 -6.59 1.43
C TYR A 149 1.04 -5.92 0.42
N LEU A 150 0.93 -6.27 -0.86
CA LEU A 150 1.71 -5.66 -1.92
C LEU A 150 1.40 -4.17 -2.10
N GLY A 151 0.11 -3.78 -2.05
CA GLY A 151 -0.30 -2.39 -2.10
C GLY A 151 0.23 -1.54 -0.94
N PHE A 152 0.12 -2.06 0.29
CA PHE A 152 0.68 -1.36 1.46
C PHE A 152 2.21 -1.28 1.40
N TYR A 153 2.90 -2.37 1.03
CA TYR A 153 4.35 -2.36 0.82
C TYR A 153 4.78 -1.30 -0.21
N ALA A 154 4.07 -1.22 -1.34
CA ALA A 154 4.32 -0.23 -2.37
C ALA A 154 4.17 1.21 -1.87
N SER A 155 3.10 1.50 -1.14
CA SER A 155 2.88 2.82 -0.51
C SER A 155 4.00 3.19 0.45
N LEU A 156 4.50 2.22 1.22
CA LEU A 156 5.56 2.44 2.20
C LEU A 156 6.94 2.59 1.56
N LEU A 157 7.23 1.90 0.47
CA LEU A 157 8.42 2.15 -0.36
C LEU A 157 8.45 3.61 -0.85
N MET A 158 7.32 4.11 -1.36
CA MET A 158 7.22 5.50 -1.81
C MET A 158 7.33 6.50 -0.64
N THR A 159 6.73 6.17 0.51
CA THR A 159 6.75 7.02 1.70
C THR A 159 8.16 7.13 2.29
N GLU A 160 8.80 6.00 2.57
CA GLU A 160 10.18 5.95 3.07
C GLU A 160 11.14 6.61 2.07
N GLY A 161 11.02 6.28 0.79
CA GLY A 161 11.87 6.88 -0.24
C GLY A 161 11.71 8.40 -0.32
N THR A 162 10.50 8.93 -0.10
CA THR A 162 10.27 10.38 -0.05
C THR A 162 10.92 11.00 1.18
N ILE A 163 10.79 10.38 2.36
CA ILE A 163 11.40 10.83 3.62
C ILE A 163 12.92 10.89 3.48
N HIS A 164 13.54 9.85 2.93
CA HIS A 164 15.00 9.74 2.78
C HIS A 164 15.54 10.36 1.48
N ARG A 165 14.68 10.92 0.62
CA ARG A 165 15.05 11.44 -0.71
C ARG A 165 15.73 10.38 -1.60
N ASP A 166 15.31 9.13 -1.47
CA ASP A 166 15.75 8.01 -2.31
C ASP A 166 14.80 7.82 -3.50
N GLU A 167 15.18 8.38 -4.64
CA GLU A 167 14.41 8.28 -5.87
C GLU A 167 14.27 6.82 -6.36
N LYS A 168 15.28 5.98 -6.15
CA LYS A 168 15.24 4.57 -6.57
C LYS A 168 14.16 3.83 -5.77
N LEU A 169 14.09 4.05 -4.46
CA LEU A 169 13.08 3.44 -3.61
C LEU A 169 11.67 3.93 -3.96
N VAL A 170 11.54 5.22 -4.24
CA VAL A 170 10.29 5.81 -4.72
C VAL A 170 9.82 5.18 -6.04
N ARG A 171 10.71 5.04 -7.04
CA ARG A 171 10.37 4.43 -8.33
C ARG A 171 10.02 2.95 -8.17
N ARG A 172 10.73 2.21 -7.31
CA ARG A 172 10.38 0.82 -6.97
C ARG A 172 8.96 0.74 -6.42
N GLY A 173 8.64 1.56 -5.42
CA GLY A 173 7.30 1.62 -4.83
C GLY A 173 6.21 1.93 -5.85
N TYR A 174 6.47 2.85 -6.78
CA TYR A 174 5.53 3.18 -7.86
C TYR A 174 5.18 1.96 -8.73
N TYR A 175 6.18 1.24 -9.24
CA TYR A 175 5.93 0.07 -10.08
C TYR A 175 5.34 -1.10 -9.27
N THR A 176 5.76 -1.29 -8.02
CA THR A 176 5.13 -2.27 -7.12
C THR A 176 3.65 -1.95 -6.87
N MET A 177 3.26 -0.67 -6.81
CA MET A 177 1.84 -0.29 -6.71
C MET A 177 1.08 -0.69 -7.97
N ARG A 178 1.68 -0.54 -9.15
CA ARG A 178 1.06 -0.97 -10.41
C ARG A 178 0.85 -2.48 -10.46
N ASP A 179 1.81 -3.25 -9.97
CA ASP A 179 1.67 -4.70 -9.83
C ASP A 179 0.55 -5.06 -8.84
N ALA A 180 0.44 -4.33 -7.73
CA ALA A 180 -0.64 -4.50 -6.76
C ALA A 180 -2.02 -4.20 -7.37
N VAL A 181 -2.15 -3.11 -8.13
CA VAL A 181 -3.37 -2.76 -8.87
C VAL A 181 -3.74 -3.84 -9.88
N ALA A 182 -2.77 -4.38 -10.62
CA ALA A 182 -3.03 -5.47 -11.55
C ALA A 182 -3.49 -6.76 -10.85
N ALA A 183 -2.97 -7.04 -9.65
CA ALA A 183 -3.31 -8.23 -8.88
C ALA A 183 -4.70 -8.14 -8.22
N TRP A 184 -5.13 -6.96 -7.75
CA TRP A 184 -6.46 -6.76 -7.18
C TRP A 184 -6.92 -5.29 -7.30
N PRO A 185 -7.55 -4.91 -8.43
CA PRO A 185 -7.84 -3.52 -8.72
C PRO A 185 -8.89 -2.91 -7.77
N GLU A 186 -9.90 -3.68 -7.35
CA GLU A 186 -10.95 -3.20 -6.43
C GLU A 186 -10.40 -2.69 -5.10
N PHE A 187 -9.26 -3.21 -4.64
CA PHE A 187 -8.59 -2.75 -3.42
C PHE A 187 -7.47 -1.76 -3.71
N ASN A 188 -6.61 -2.06 -4.68
CA ASN A 188 -5.35 -1.34 -4.83
C ASN A 188 -5.48 -0.02 -5.61
N TYR A 189 -6.55 0.19 -6.39
CA TYR A 189 -6.84 1.53 -6.91
C TYR A 189 -7.15 2.51 -5.78
N PHE A 190 -7.93 2.09 -4.77
CA PHE A 190 -8.16 2.91 -3.58
C PHE A 190 -6.83 3.18 -2.85
N THR A 191 -5.99 2.18 -2.64
CA THR A 191 -4.71 2.36 -1.95
C THR A 191 -3.79 3.33 -2.68
N ALA A 192 -3.68 3.20 -4.00
CA ALA A 192 -2.93 4.12 -4.87
C ALA A 192 -3.49 5.55 -4.79
N GLY A 193 -4.80 5.70 -4.97
CA GLY A 193 -5.48 6.99 -4.96
C GLY A 193 -5.42 7.68 -3.61
N TYR A 194 -5.64 6.93 -2.53
CA TYR A 194 -5.59 7.41 -1.16
C TYR A 194 -4.21 8.00 -0.87
N GLY A 195 -3.14 7.20 -0.98
CA GLY A 195 -1.77 7.66 -0.72
C GLY A 195 -1.35 8.86 -1.57
N ALA A 196 -1.73 8.89 -2.85
CA ALA A 196 -1.46 9.99 -3.76
C ALA A 196 -2.23 11.29 -3.41
N GLY A 197 -3.35 11.21 -2.68
CA GLY A 197 -4.11 12.37 -2.20
C GLY A 197 -3.29 13.33 -1.32
N ALA A 198 -2.23 12.83 -0.67
CA ALA A 198 -1.32 13.64 0.13
C ALA A 198 -0.34 14.51 -0.70
N GLN A 199 -0.19 14.26 -2.00
CA GLN A 199 0.73 15.00 -2.89
C GLN A 199 0.24 16.44 -3.16
N PRO A 200 1.10 17.37 -3.61
CA PRO A 200 0.65 18.69 -4.08
C PRO A 200 -0.41 18.57 -5.18
N TYR A 201 -1.40 19.48 -5.20
CA TYR A 201 -2.56 19.38 -6.09
C TYR A 201 -2.21 19.49 -7.58
N ASP A 202 -1.09 20.15 -7.90
CA ASP A 202 -0.55 20.37 -9.25
C ASP A 202 0.43 19.26 -9.69
N ALA A 203 0.82 18.37 -8.77
CA ALA A 203 1.73 17.26 -9.07
C ALA A 203 1.06 16.21 -9.96
N ALA A 204 1.84 15.63 -10.88
CA ALA A 204 1.38 14.54 -11.75
C ALA A 204 0.83 13.35 -10.93
N ARG A 205 1.48 13.02 -9.81
CA ARG A 205 1.05 11.95 -8.91
C ARG A 205 -0.30 12.19 -8.28
N PHE A 206 -0.66 13.43 -7.96
CA PHE A 206 -1.99 13.74 -7.44
C PHE A 206 -3.05 13.48 -8.51
N ARG A 207 -2.80 13.90 -9.76
CA ARG A 207 -3.70 13.61 -10.89
C ARG A 207 -3.87 12.12 -11.15
N GLU A 208 -2.78 11.36 -11.13
CA GLU A 208 -2.82 9.89 -11.24
C GLU A 208 -3.62 9.26 -10.09
N GLY A 209 -3.43 9.75 -8.86
CA GLY A 209 -4.21 9.33 -7.70
C GLY A 209 -5.70 9.61 -7.82
N LEU A 210 -6.07 10.78 -8.36
CA LEU A 210 -7.46 11.14 -8.60
C LEU A 210 -8.10 10.23 -9.64
N GLU A 211 -7.38 9.91 -10.73
CA GLU A 211 -7.86 8.93 -11.72
C GLU A 211 -7.98 7.53 -11.12
N ALA A 212 -7.06 7.11 -10.24
CA ALA A 212 -7.17 5.84 -9.54
C ALA A 212 -8.46 5.73 -8.72
N GLN A 213 -8.93 6.80 -8.08
CA GLN A 213 -10.23 6.78 -7.37
C GLN A 213 -11.41 6.59 -8.33
N TRP A 214 -11.39 7.20 -9.52
CA TRP A 214 -12.41 6.95 -10.55
C TRP A 214 -12.37 5.51 -11.05
N LEU A 215 -11.19 4.99 -11.35
CA LEU A 215 -11.01 3.60 -11.77
C LEU A 215 -11.44 2.62 -10.67
N ASN A 216 -11.27 2.98 -9.39
CA ASN A 216 -11.78 2.18 -8.27
C ASN A 216 -13.30 2.05 -8.33
N LEU A 217 -14.02 3.16 -8.51
CA LEU A 217 -15.47 3.12 -8.68
C LEU A 217 -15.86 2.28 -9.90
N ASP A 218 -15.17 2.46 -11.04
CA ASP A 218 -15.47 1.73 -12.28
C ASP A 218 -15.36 0.21 -12.08
N VAL A 219 -14.29 -0.28 -11.44
CA VAL A 219 -14.12 -1.73 -11.20
C VAL A 219 -15.08 -2.26 -10.13
N CYS A 220 -15.39 -1.45 -9.13
CA CYS A 220 -16.34 -1.83 -8.07
C CYS A 220 -17.73 -2.08 -8.65
N VAL A 221 -18.22 -1.20 -9.52
CA VAL A 221 -19.56 -1.34 -10.11
C VAL A 221 -19.57 -2.15 -11.41
N GLY A 222 -18.41 -2.36 -12.04
CA GLY A 222 -18.27 -3.12 -13.28
C GLY A 222 -18.63 -2.33 -14.55
N GLU A 223 -18.75 -1.01 -14.46
CA GLU A 223 -18.99 -0.11 -15.59
C GLU A 223 -18.39 1.26 -15.33
N LYS A 224 -18.25 2.08 -16.37
CA LYS A 224 -17.73 3.44 -16.24
C LYS A 224 -18.76 4.34 -15.54
N VAL A 225 -18.43 4.86 -14.36
CA VAL A 225 -19.26 5.81 -13.63
C VAL A 225 -19.29 7.16 -14.37
N ASP A 226 -20.44 7.83 -14.32
CA ASP A 226 -20.57 9.20 -14.84
C ASP A 226 -19.74 10.17 -13.99
N ARG A 227 -18.65 10.66 -14.56
CA ARG A 227 -17.71 11.57 -13.88
C ARG A 227 -18.20 13.02 -13.86
N ALA A 228 -19.18 13.37 -14.68
CA ALA A 228 -19.80 14.68 -14.68
C ALA A 228 -20.86 14.78 -13.58
N ASN A 229 -21.63 13.71 -13.37
CA ASN A 229 -22.60 13.58 -12.29
C ASN A 229 -22.47 12.23 -11.57
N PRO A 230 -21.54 12.12 -10.58
CA PRO A 230 -21.20 10.86 -9.95
C PRO A 230 -22.21 10.43 -8.88
N ASP A 231 -23.50 10.40 -9.21
CA ASP A 231 -24.54 9.83 -8.35
C ASP A 231 -24.38 8.31 -8.26
N TYR A 232 -24.15 7.82 -7.05
CA TYR A 232 -23.87 6.42 -6.79
C TYR A 232 -25.11 5.61 -6.36
N ALA A 233 -26.28 6.25 -6.20
CA ALA A 233 -27.48 5.63 -5.64
C ALA A 233 -27.89 4.34 -6.36
N ARG A 234 -27.81 4.31 -7.69
CA ARG A 234 -28.17 3.13 -8.47
C ARG A 234 -27.29 1.91 -8.17
N TYR A 235 -26.04 2.13 -7.77
CA TYR A 235 -25.06 1.06 -7.56
C TYR A 235 -25.16 0.40 -6.19
N MET A 236 -25.90 1.00 -5.24
CA MET A 236 -26.05 0.42 -3.89
C MET A 236 -26.65 -0.99 -3.91
N ARG A 237 -27.43 -1.33 -4.94
CA ARG A 237 -27.96 -2.69 -5.16
C ARG A 237 -26.89 -3.75 -5.44
N LEU A 238 -25.65 -3.35 -5.74
CA LEU A 238 -24.52 -4.23 -6.06
C LEU A 238 -23.69 -4.59 -4.81
N GLU A 239 -24.11 -4.14 -3.63
CA GLU A 239 -23.44 -4.47 -2.38
C GLU A 239 -23.25 -5.98 -2.22
N THR A 240 -22.04 -6.38 -1.81
CA THR A 240 -21.70 -7.78 -1.56
C THR A 240 -20.70 -7.89 -0.42
N LYS A 241 -20.75 -9.02 0.31
CA LYS A 241 -19.75 -9.39 1.32
C LYS A 241 -18.76 -10.45 0.81
N GLU A 242 -18.90 -10.88 -0.45
CA GLU A 242 -18.14 -11.99 -1.03
C GLU A 242 -17.35 -11.59 -2.29
N GLY A 243 -16.37 -12.43 -2.64
CA GLY A 243 -15.56 -12.25 -3.84
C GLY A 243 -14.62 -11.03 -3.81
N PRO A 244 -13.97 -10.71 -4.94
CA PRO A 244 -13.01 -9.60 -5.03
C PRO A 244 -13.66 -8.24 -4.80
N LYS A 245 -14.95 -8.07 -5.13
CA LYS A 245 -15.70 -6.82 -4.98
C LYS A 245 -16.16 -6.51 -3.55
N ARG A 246 -16.02 -7.44 -2.60
CA ARG A 246 -16.41 -7.20 -1.20
C ARG A 246 -15.70 -5.99 -0.55
N VAL A 247 -14.51 -5.62 -1.04
CA VAL A 247 -13.74 -4.47 -0.56
C VAL A 247 -14.33 -3.13 -0.96
N CYS A 248 -15.26 -3.11 -1.91
CA CYS A 248 -15.94 -1.91 -2.37
C CYS A 248 -17.03 -1.44 -1.42
N TRP A 249 -17.39 -2.26 -0.43
CA TRP A 249 -18.57 -2.08 0.41
C TRP A 249 -18.20 -2.14 1.90
N ASN A 250 -19.15 -1.76 2.75
CA ASN A 250 -19.00 -1.89 4.20
C ASN A 250 -18.79 -3.36 4.57
N SER A 251 -17.94 -3.65 5.54
CA SER A 251 -17.64 -5.01 5.96
C SER A 251 -17.24 -5.03 7.44
N TRP A 252 -17.09 -6.21 8.03
CA TRP A 252 -16.61 -6.30 9.41
C TRP A 252 -15.20 -5.71 9.59
N ILE A 253 -14.38 -5.70 8.52
CA ILE A 253 -13.02 -5.13 8.50
C ILE A 253 -13.10 -3.60 8.52
N ALA A 254 -13.90 -3.03 7.63
CA ALA A 254 -14.13 -1.60 7.46
C ALA A 254 -15.65 -1.34 7.48
N PRO A 255 -16.25 -1.19 8.67
CA PRO A 255 -17.69 -1.01 8.83
C PRO A 255 -18.24 0.24 8.14
N HIS A 256 -17.38 1.23 7.87
CA HIS A 256 -17.74 2.46 7.18
C HIS A 256 -16.85 2.71 5.96
N ASN A 257 -16.55 1.64 5.22
CA ASN A 257 -15.70 1.70 4.03
C ASN A 257 -16.26 2.68 2.99
N VAL A 258 -17.56 2.62 2.72
CA VAL A 258 -18.24 3.43 1.71
C VAL A 258 -18.22 4.91 2.12
N GLU A 259 -18.56 5.19 3.38
CA GLU A 259 -18.57 6.54 3.94
C GLU A 259 -17.18 7.17 3.91
N GLY A 260 -16.17 6.44 4.40
CA GLY A 260 -14.79 6.90 4.41
C GLY A 260 -14.19 7.04 3.00
N PHE A 261 -14.53 6.13 2.07
CA PHE A 261 -14.14 6.25 0.66
C PHE A 261 -14.68 7.56 0.06
N PHE A 262 -15.98 7.80 0.19
CA PHE A 262 -16.62 8.98 -0.39
C PHE A 262 -16.18 10.30 0.27
N LEU A 263 -15.91 10.29 1.58
CA LEU A 263 -15.28 11.40 2.26
C LEU A 263 -13.89 11.71 1.70
N ASN A 264 -13.02 10.69 1.59
CA ASN A 264 -11.68 10.90 1.05
C ASN A 264 -11.71 11.35 -0.42
N PHE A 265 -12.55 10.72 -1.25
CA PHE A 265 -12.60 11.06 -2.67
C PHE A 265 -13.18 12.46 -2.89
N GLY A 266 -14.22 12.84 -2.14
CA GLY A 266 -14.71 14.22 -2.13
C GLY A 266 -13.62 15.21 -1.72
N ASP A 267 -12.81 14.89 -0.71
CA ASP A 267 -11.67 15.75 -0.30
C ASP A 267 -10.64 15.93 -1.44
N MET A 268 -10.37 14.88 -2.22
CA MET A 268 -9.50 14.97 -3.39
C MET A 268 -10.10 15.85 -4.50
N LEU A 269 -11.42 15.76 -4.74
CA LEU A 269 -12.11 16.61 -5.72
C LEU A 269 -12.13 18.08 -5.28
N VAL A 270 -12.36 18.37 -4.00
CA VAL A 270 -12.23 19.73 -3.45
C VAL A 270 -10.83 20.27 -3.70
N LYS A 271 -9.78 19.50 -3.38
CA LYS A 271 -8.40 19.91 -3.60
C LYS A 271 -8.06 20.13 -5.08
N ALA A 272 -8.67 19.36 -5.97
CA ALA A 272 -8.58 19.54 -7.42
C ALA A 272 -9.27 20.82 -7.93
N GLY A 273 -10.06 21.49 -7.09
CA GLY A 273 -10.83 22.68 -7.47
C GLY A 273 -12.20 22.37 -8.04
N GLU A 274 -12.77 21.21 -7.70
CA GLU A 274 -14.07 20.73 -8.19
C GLU A 274 -15.11 20.62 -7.04
N PRO A 275 -15.42 21.71 -6.32
CA PRO A 275 -16.22 21.65 -5.09
C PRO A 275 -17.66 21.18 -5.33
N GLU A 276 -18.29 21.51 -6.46
CA GLU A 276 -19.65 21.07 -6.79
C GLU A 276 -19.71 19.55 -7.00
N LYS A 277 -18.76 19.00 -7.75
CA LYS A 277 -18.63 17.55 -7.95
C LYS A 277 -18.32 16.84 -6.64
N ALA A 278 -17.47 17.45 -5.80
CA ALA A 278 -17.18 16.93 -4.48
C ALA A 278 -18.43 16.87 -3.59
N VAL A 279 -19.34 17.85 -3.65
CA VAL A 279 -20.61 17.81 -2.91
C VAL A 279 -21.47 16.61 -3.32
N THR A 280 -21.55 16.29 -4.61
CA THR A 280 -22.21 15.06 -5.08
C THR A 280 -21.51 13.82 -4.52
N MET A 281 -20.17 13.79 -4.58
CA MET A 281 -19.39 12.68 -4.05
C MET A 281 -19.60 12.46 -2.54
N TYR A 282 -19.58 13.53 -1.74
CA TYR A 282 -19.83 13.46 -0.31
C TYR A 282 -21.24 12.95 0.01
N ARG A 283 -22.26 13.35 -0.76
CA ARG A 283 -23.64 12.88 -0.55
C ARG A 283 -23.79 11.38 -0.75
N ASN A 284 -22.95 10.74 -1.56
CA ASN A 284 -22.97 9.28 -1.72
C ASN A 284 -22.65 8.53 -0.42
N ALA A 285 -21.90 9.12 0.51
CA ALA A 285 -21.67 8.53 1.83
C ALA A 285 -22.96 8.34 2.63
N ARG A 286 -24.03 9.07 2.32
CA ARG A 286 -25.32 8.97 3.02
C ARG A 286 -26.19 7.80 2.55
N LEU A 287 -25.75 7.07 1.51
CA LEU A 287 -26.54 6.03 0.87
C LEU A 287 -26.54 4.70 1.63
N THR A 288 -25.60 4.48 2.55
CA THR A 288 -25.52 3.27 3.35
C THR A 288 -26.53 3.30 4.51
N SER A 289 -26.97 2.12 4.95
CA SER A 289 -27.73 2.00 6.20
C SER A 289 -26.92 2.38 7.44
N ASP A 290 -25.59 2.25 7.36
CA ASP A 290 -24.68 2.45 8.48
C ASP A 290 -24.30 3.93 8.69
N PHE A 291 -24.68 4.82 7.78
CA PHE A 291 -24.34 6.25 7.87
C PHE A 291 -24.81 6.90 9.19
N ALA A 292 -25.96 6.47 9.71
CA ALA A 292 -26.52 7.02 10.94
C ALA A 292 -25.62 6.78 12.17
N SER A 293 -24.94 5.62 12.22
CA SER A 293 -24.01 5.24 13.29
C SER A 293 -22.59 5.70 13.05
N TRP A 294 -22.25 6.15 11.84
CA TRP A 294 -20.89 6.55 11.50
C TRP A 294 -20.38 7.72 12.37
N PRO A 295 -19.28 7.54 13.13
CA PRO A 295 -18.78 8.56 14.07
C PRO A 295 -18.38 9.89 13.41
N TYR A 296 -18.06 9.86 12.11
CA TYR A 296 -17.55 11.01 11.35
C TYR A 296 -18.60 11.69 10.47
N LYS A 297 -19.88 11.39 10.66
CA LYS A 297 -20.97 12.04 9.90
C LYS A 297 -20.93 13.57 9.97
N SER A 298 -20.62 14.15 11.14
CA SER A 298 -20.51 15.61 11.29
C SER A 298 -19.37 16.20 10.45
N VAL A 299 -18.25 15.48 10.32
CA VAL A 299 -17.15 15.86 9.43
C VAL A 299 -17.63 15.93 7.99
N LEU A 300 -18.39 14.94 7.52
CA LEU A 300 -18.95 14.94 6.17
C LEU A 300 -19.91 16.12 5.95
N GLU A 301 -20.79 16.40 6.91
CA GLU A 301 -21.71 17.54 6.84
C GLU A 301 -20.94 18.86 6.75
N ASP A 302 -19.88 19.02 7.54
CA ASP A 302 -18.99 20.18 7.47
C ASP A 302 -18.27 20.26 6.12
N ARG A 303 -17.87 19.14 5.51
CA ARG A 303 -17.30 19.13 4.15
C ARG A 303 -18.27 19.64 3.11
N ILE A 304 -19.52 19.18 3.16
CA ILE A 304 -20.58 19.59 2.23
C ILE A 304 -20.85 21.09 2.37
N ALA A 305 -21.01 21.58 3.60
CA ALA A 305 -21.28 23.00 3.84
C ALA A 305 -20.12 23.92 3.44
N ASN A 306 -18.90 23.41 3.45
CA ASN A 306 -17.68 24.21 3.27
C ASN A 306 -16.87 23.87 2.01
N ALA A 307 -17.40 23.07 1.08
CA ALA A 307 -16.64 22.53 -0.06
C ALA A 307 -15.85 23.61 -0.82
N SER A 308 -16.49 24.73 -1.18
CA SER A 308 -15.83 25.83 -1.89
C SER A 308 -14.74 26.52 -1.05
N ARG A 309 -14.95 26.69 0.26
CA ARG A 309 -13.94 27.27 1.18
C ARG A 309 -12.76 26.32 1.39
N ASN A 310 -13.00 25.01 1.35
CA ASN A 310 -12.01 23.99 1.62
C ASN A 310 -11.00 23.79 0.48
N VAL A 311 -11.25 24.30 -0.74
CA VAL A 311 -10.32 24.17 -1.88
C VAL A 311 -8.92 24.66 -1.49
N GLU A 312 -8.83 25.91 -1.04
CA GLU A 312 -7.55 26.49 -0.64
C GLU A 312 -7.03 25.93 0.69
N ALA A 313 -7.91 25.46 1.58
CA ALA A 313 -7.49 24.81 2.81
C ALA A 313 -6.77 23.48 2.53
N PHE A 314 -7.30 22.65 1.62
CA PHE A 314 -6.76 21.32 1.32
C PHE A 314 -5.50 21.37 0.45
N ARG A 315 -5.25 22.48 -0.25
CA ARG A 315 -4.02 22.69 -1.02
C ARG A 315 -2.82 23.05 -0.15
N ARG A 316 -3.03 23.53 1.09
CA ARG A 316 -1.93 23.89 1.99
C ARG A 316 -1.12 22.66 2.40
N PRO A 317 0.21 22.70 2.36
CA PRO A 317 1.05 21.57 2.78
C PRO A 317 1.00 21.37 4.30
N ASP A 318 1.03 22.46 5.06
CA ASP A 318 0.96 22.48 6.51
C ASP A 318 -0.34 23.15 6.97
N THR A 319 -1.06 22.47 7.86
CA THR A 319 -2.29 22.98 8.46
C THR A 319 -2.08 23.15 9.96
N ALA A 320 -2.38 24.34 10.49
CA ALA A 320 -2.38 24.55 11.93
C ALA A 320 -3.35 23.56 12.61
N PRO A 321 -3.09 23.13 13.85
CA PRO A 321 -4.01 22.27 14.60
C PRO A 321 -5.44 22.83 14.56
N GLY A 322 -6.41 21.95 14.28
CA GLY A 322 -7.83 22.33 14.15
C GLY A 322 -8.24 22.99 12.83
N SER A 323 -7.31 23.25 11.91
CA SER A 323 -7.67 23.74 10.57
C SER A 323 -8.33 22.63 9.73
N ALA A 324 -9.21 23.03 8.81
CA ALA A 324 -9.75 22.12 7.81
C ALA A 324 -8.61 21.50 6.99
N THR A 325 -8.54 20.17 6.99
CA THR A 325 -7.55 19.37 6.26
C THR A 325 -8.21 18.13 5.69
N MET A 326 -7.65 17.52 4.66
CA MET A 326 -8.20 16.29 4.06
C MET A 326 -8.15 15.11 5.04
N MET A 327 -9.01 14.11 4.84
CA MET A 327 -9.03 12.86 5.61
C MET A 327 -7.65 12.20 5.72
N ILE A 328 -6.87 12.11 4.63
CA ILE A 328 -5.51 11.50 4.68
C ILE A 328 -4.51 12.24 5.59
N ARG A 329 -4.80 13.47 5.98
CA ARG A 329 -3.97 14.27 6.89
C ARG A 329 -4.65 14.52 8.24
N SER A 330 -5.79 13.88 8.49
CA SER A 330 -6.59 14.11 9.68
C SER A 330 -6.26 13.11 10.80
N PRO A 331 -6.72 13.38 12.03
CA PRO A 331 -6.69 12.42 13.12
C PRO A 331 -7.55 11.16 12.89
N TYR A 332 -8.23 11.01 11.75
CA TYR A 332 -9.14 9.89 11.47
C TYR A 332 -8.89 9.27 10.09
N ALA A 333 -7.68 9.44 9.56
CA ALA A 333 -7.28 8.92 8.27
C ALA A 333 -7.60 7.42 8.08
N CYS A 334 -7.37 6.59 9.10
CA CYS A 334 -7.69 5.17 9.09
C CYS A 334 -9.07 4.92 9.73
N VAL A 335 -9.31 5.47 10.91
CA VAL A 335 -10.53 5.16 11.67
C VAL A 335 -11.81 5.72 11.06
N GLY A 336 -11.72 6.64 10.10
CA GLY A 336 -12.85 7.08 9.29
C GLY A 336 -13.55 5.94 8.55
N CYS A 337 -12.83 4.88 8.19
CA CYS A 337 -13.43 3.66 7.61
C CYS A 337 -13.64 2.54 8.64
N HIS A 338 -12.84 2.53 9.71
CA HIS A 338 -12.68 1.35 10.56
C HIS A 338 -13.37 1.42 11.93
N GLN A 339 -13.59 2.60 12.50
CA GLN A 339 -14.18 2.73 13.84
C GLN A 339 -15.69 2.48 13.82
N ARG A 340 -16.18 1.69 14.78
CA ARG A 340 -17.60 1.35 14.96
C ARG A 340 -18.32 2.34 15.88
#